data_AF-A0A922Y9W4-F1
#
_entry.id   AF-A0A922Y9W4-F1
#
_cell.length_a   1.000
_cell.length_b   1.000
_cell.length_c   1.000
_cell.angle_alpha   90.00
_cell.angle_beta   90.00
_cell.angle_gamma   90.00
#
_symmetry.space_group_name_H-M   'P 1'
#
loop_
_entity.id
_entity.type
_entity.pdbx_description
1 polymer ?
#
loop_
_entity_poly.entity_id
_entity_poly.type
_entity_poly.pdbx_seq_one_letter_code
_entity_poly.pdbx_strand_id
1 'polypeptide(L)'
;MAVTEMRTLFVSAMAALAISGQANAQILTVEESIVVDYRPVIARIEAGDTATARSRLQGVVTRLNIVEGQIVKAGEVVAIVTDDTISPQLSSLSSRIEGLKSQIRQSEEDLTRNEGLLARGFYPKARLDEERTTLDVLRRSLASTEAERRALSAREAEGRILAPANAHVTAVNVVQGSVVSPGEILASFATVNGIVRLALPERHAASIAEGETISLRLPSRSDDIRTATIMKIYPELRQGSVIADATVQGGLTALFGERVDVLAPVGERRAIRIPKEYVSTRFGVDFVRVAVGERFVDAPVALAAPLVDDTGQYEILSGLRPGDKIQKPE
;
A
#
# COMPACT_ATOMS: atom_id res chain seq x y z
N MET A 1 2.74 -58.22 82.37
CA MET A 1 1.91 -57.01 82.22
C MET A 1 2.54 -55.92 83.11
N ALA A 2 3.75 -55.45 82.81
CA ALA A 2 4.10 -54.39 81.84
C ALA A 2 3.53 -53.03 82.31
N VAL A 3 4.10 -52.41 83.36
CA VAL A 3 5.27 -51.48 83.36
C VAL A 3 4.95 -50.21 82.55
N THR A 4 4.45 -49.17 83.22
CA THR A 4 5.18 -47.95 83.63
C THR A 4 5.48 -47.04 82.43
N GLU A 5 4.90 -45.82 82.41
CA GLU A 5 5.73 -44.63 82.24
C GLU A 5 5.02 -43.32 82.64
N MET A 6 5.84 -42.50 83.28
CA MET A 6 5.56 -41.30 84.07
C MET A 6 5.54 -40.08 83.14
N ARG A 7 4.43 -39.33 83.13
CA ARG A 7 4.33 -38.05 82.39
C ARG A 7 5.05 -36.94 83.17
N THR A 8 6.20 -36.52 82.67
CA THR A 8 6.95 -35.35 83.12
C THR A 8 6.36 -34.07 82.54
N LEU A 9 6.14 -33.09 83.43
CA LEU A 9 5.74 -31.71 83.15
C LEU A 9 6.99 -30.80 83.17
N PHE A 10 7.12 -30.00 82.11
CA PHE A 10 7.60 -28.60 82.04
C PHE A 10 8.87 -28.14 82.79
N VAL A 11 9.81 -27.51 82.07
CA VAL A 11 10.10 -26.05 82.13
C VAL A 11 11.17 -25.66 81.07
N SER A 12 10.76 -24.78 80.15
CA SER A 12 11.44 -23.59 79.59
C SER A 12 12.96 -23.58 79.33
N ALA A 13 13.34 -23.35 78.06
CA ALA A 13 14.34 -22.35 77.70
C ALA A 13 14.21 -21.95 76.21
N MET A 14 14.01 -20.65 76.02
CA MET A 14 13.81 -19.92 74.78
C MET A 14 15.16 -19.67 74.09
N ALA A 15 15.30 -20.00 72.81
CA ALA A 15 16.33 -19.46 71.94
C ALA A 15 15.82 -19.41 70.49
N ALA A 16 15.42 -18.21 70.08
CA ALA A 16 15.15 -17.87 68.70
C ALA A 16 16.47 -17.72 67.92
N LEU A 17 16.57 -18.29 66.73
CA LEU A 17 17.52 -17.81 65.71
C LEU A 17 17.01 -18.07 64.29
N ALA A 18 16.60 -16.95 63.69
CA ALA A 18 16.74 -16.57 62.29
C ALA A 18 16.35 -17.60 61.21
N ILE A 19 15.14 -17.41 60.67
CA ILE A 19 14.81 -17.80 59.30
C ILE A 19 15.57 -16.83 58.39
N SER A 20 16.73 -17.25 57.88
CA SER A 20 17.40 -16.58 56.78
C SER A 20 16.53 -16.72 55.54
N GLY A 21 15.87 -15.62 55.16
CA GLY A 21 15.24 -15.51 53.86
C GLY A 21 16.32 -15.63 52.78
N GLN A 22 16.41 -16.78 52.12
CA GLN A 22 17.08 -16.84 50.83
C GLN A 22 16.23 -16.03 49.86
N ALA A 23 16.63 -14.77 49.67
CA ALA A 23 16.30 -14.03 48.47
C ALA A 23 16.69 -14.95 47.30
N ASN A 24 15.70 -15.42 46.55
CA ASN A 24 15.92 -16.30 45.42
C ASN A 24 16.53 -15.45 44.30
N ALA A 25 17.82 -15.17 44.45
CA ALA A 25 18.66 -14.52 43.49
C ALA A 25 18.63 -15.39 42.23
N GLN A 26 17.87 -14.97 41.22
CA GLN A 26 17.96 -15.57 39.90
C GLN A 26 19.36 -15.23 39.38
N ILE A 27 20.28 -16.19 39.54
CA ILE A 27 21.64 -16.09 39.04
C ILE A 27 21.59 -16.53 37.58
N LEU A 28 22.04 -15.67 36.69
CA LEU A 28 22.17 -15.95 35.26
C LEU A 28 23.65 -16.16 34.93
N THR A 29 23.96 -17.19 34.15
CA THR A 29 25.31 -17.36 33.59
C THR A 29 25.37 -16.61 32.27
N VAL A 30 26.40 -15.79 32.10
CA VAL A 30 26.65 -15.02 30.89
C VAL A 30 27.10 -15.97 29.78
N GLU A 31 26.36 -15.99 28.67
CA GLU A 31 26.70 -16.76 27.48
C GLU A 31 26.92 -15.82 26.29
N GLU A 32 27.78 -16.25 25.36
CA GLU A 32 27.86 -15.60 24.06
C GLU A 32 26.67 -16.03 23.23
N SER A 33 25.96 -15.05 22.68
CA SER A 33 24.93 -15.27 21.68
C SER A 33 25.39 -14.68 20.35
N ILE A 34 24.92 -15.25 19.26
CA ILE A 34 25.15 -14.68 17.94
C ILE A 34 24.21 -13.48 17.80
N VAL A 35 24.79 -12.32 17.50
CA VAL A 35 24.08 -11.08 17.21
C VAL A 35 24.31 -10.73 15.75
N VAL A 36 23.21 -10.44 15.07
CA VAL A 36 23.21 -9.97 13.69
C VAL A 36 23.44 -8.46 13.71
N ASP A 37 24.52 -8.02 13.09
CA ASP A 37 24.77 -6.60 12.90
C ASP A 37 23.96 -6.10 11.70
N TYR A 38 23.22 -5.03 11.92
CA TYR A 38 22.48 -4.35 10.87
C TYR A 38 23.22 -3.09 10.42
N ARG A 39 23.25 -2.84 9.11
CA ARG A 39 23.65 -1.52 8.57
C ARG A 39 22.47 -0.85 7.89
N PRO A 40 22.27 0.45 8.13
CA PRO A 40 21.26 1.21 7.41
C PRO A 40 21.68 1.33 5.94
N VAL A 41 20.89 0.71 5.08
CA VAL A 41 20.95 0.89 3.65
C VAL A 41 19.89 1.93 3.30
N ILE A 42 20.34 3.06 2.77
CA ILE A 42 19.44 4.12 2.34
C ILE A 42 18.63 3.59 1.16
N ALA A 43 17.32 3.55 1.32
CA ALA A 43 16.37 3.33 0.26
C ALA A 43 15.39 4.51 0.15
N ARG A 44 14.60 4.49 -0.92
CA ARG A 44 13.48 5.42 -1.11
C ARG A 44 12.20 4.65 -1.31
N ILE A 45 11.11 5.25 -0.82
CA ILE A 45 9.76 4.77 -1.01
C ILE A 45 9.26 5.28 -2.35
N GLU A 46 8.99 4.39 -3.29
CA GLU A 46 8.36 4.71 -4.56
C GLU A 46 6.88 4.34 -4.54
N ALA A 47 6.11 4.95 -5.44
CA ALA A 47 4.74 4.51 -5.68
C ALA A 47 4.75 3.09 -6.25
N GLY A 48 3.91 2.20 -5.68
CA GLY A 48 3.77 0.84 -6.16
C GLY A 48 3.30 0.80 -7.61
N ASP A 49 2.08 1.30 -7.85
CA ASP A 49 1.57 1.52 -9.21
C ASP A 49 1.34 3.00 -9.46
N THR A 50 1.91 3.50 -10.54
CA THR A 50 1.57 4.83 -11.07
C THR A 50 0.57 4.67 -12.19
N ALA A 51 -0.52 5.42 -12.12
CA ALA A 51 -1.51 5.48 -13.18
C ALA A 51 -1.60 6.90 -13.72
N THR A 52 -2.06 7.06 -14.95
CA THR A 52 -2.13 8.36 -15.63
C THR A 52 -3.48 8.51 -16.32
N ALA A 53 -4.18 9.60 -16.02
CA ALA A 53 -5.38 10.01 -16.72
C ALA A 53 -4.96 10.68 -18.02
N ARG A 54 -5.28 10.04 -19.15
CA ARG A 54 -5.01 10.57 -20.48
C ARG A 54 -6.28 11.03 -21.16
N SER A 55 -6.17 12.06 -21.99
CA SER A 55 -7.27 12.44 -22.86
C SER A 55 -7.48 11.35 -23.92
N ARG A 56 -8.72 10.92 -24.10
CA ARG A 56 -9.10 10.10 -25.26
C ARG A 56 -9.59 10.95 -26.44
N LEU A 57 -9.93 12.21 -26.16
CA LEU A 57 -10.53 13.14 -27.09
C LEU A 57 -9.65 14.38 -27.27
N GLN A 58 -9.67 14.97 -28.45
CA GLN A 58 -9.11 16.30 -28.68
C GLN A 58 -10.11 17.37 -28.23
N GLY A 59 -9.66 18.48 -27.67
CA GLY A 59 -10.57 19.58 -27.34
C GLY A 59 -10.06 20.44 -26.20
N VAL A 60 -10.98 21.10 -25.51
CA VAL A 60 -10.68 22.01 -24.41
C VAL A 60 -11.10 21.37 -23.09
N VAL A 61 -10.24 21.48 -22.07
CA VAL A 61 -10.59 21.12 -20.69
C VAL A 61 -11.60 22.13 -20.15
N THR A 62 -12.89 21.80 -20.20
CA THR A 62 -13.98 22.68 -19.75
C THR A 62 -14.14 22.65 -18.23
N ARG A 63 -13.76 21.52 -17.60
CA ARG A 63 -13.80 21.37 -16.16
C ARG A 63 -12.67 20.47 -15.66
N LEU A 64 -12.07 20.87 -14.55
CA LEU A 64 -11.09 20.09 -13.79
C LEU A 64 -11.63 19.91 -12.37
N ASN A 65 -11.81 18.65 -11.94
CA ASN A 65 -12.49 18.30 -10.69
C ASN A 65 -11.52 17.86 -9.59
N ILE A 66 -10.21 17.91 -9.84
CA ILE A 66 -9.19 17.38 -8.93
C ILE A 66 -8.15 18.44 -8.61
N VAL A 67 -7.49 18.26 -7.47
CA VAL A 67 -6.34 19.04 -7.03
C VAL A 67 -5.20 18.10 -6.66
N GLU A 68 -3.95 18.56 -6.79
CA GLU A 68 -2.78 17.81 -6.34
C GLU A 68 -2.88 17.47 -4.85
N GLY A 69 -2.48 16.24 -4.49
CA GLY A 69 -2.58 15.71 -3.12
C GLY A 69 -3.96 15.16 -2.73
N GLN A 70 -4.98 15.34 -3.56
CA GLN A 70 -6.31 14.79 -3.30
C GLN A 70 -6.35 13.26 -3.45
N ILE A 71 -7.18 12.59 -2.65
CA ILE A 71 -7.50 11.16 -2.81
C ILE A 71 -8.72 11.04 -3.72
N VAL A 72 -8.61 10.25 -4.78
CA VAL A 72 -9.71 9.96 -5.71
C VAL A 72 -10.06 8.48 -5.71
N LYS A 73 -11.33 8.19 -6.03
CA LYS A 73 -11.82 6.81 -6.18
C LYS A 73 -11.79 6.36 -7.63
N ALA A 74 -11.67 5.05 -7.85
CA ALA A 74 -11.78 4.46 -9.18
C ALA A 74 -13.12 4.86 -9.83
N GLY A 75 -13.07 5.34 -11.08
CA GLY A 75 -14.25 5.80 -11.83
C GLY A 75 -14.71 7.23 -11.52
N GLU A 76 -14.05 7.93 -10.60
CA GLU A 76 -14.36 9.35 -10.32
C GLU A 76 -13.99 10.24 -11.52
N VAL A 77 -14.82 11.24 -11.82
CA VAL A 77 -14.56 12.16 -12.95
C VAL A 77 -13.46 13.14 -12.56
N VAL A 78 -12.33 13.03 -13.25
CA VAL A 78 -11.12 13.83 -13.04
C VAL A 78 -11.20 15.14 -13.80
N ALA A 79 -11.53 15.06 -15.09
CA ALA A 79 -11.64 16.20 -15.98
C ALA A 79 -12.71 15.95 -17.04
N ILE A 80 -13.23 17.04 -17.58
CA ILE A 80 -14.15 17.02 -18.73
C ILE A 80 -13.45 17.76 -19.87
N VAL A 81 -13.20 17.02 -20.94
CA VAL A 81 -12.71 17.54 -22.21
C VAL A 81 -13.88 17.60 -23.16
N THR A 82 -14.07 18.73 -23.81
CA THR A 82 -15.16 18.95 -24.76
C THR A 82 -14.60 19.34 -26.11
N ASP A 83 -15.06 18.64 -27.14
CA ASP A 83 -14.89 19.01 -28.55
C ASP A 83 -16.14 19.78 -28.97
N ASP A 84 -15.96 21.03 -29.38
CA ASP A 84 -17.03 21.95 -29.77
C ASP A 84 -17.74 21.51 -31.06
N THR A 85 -17.12 20.63 -31.85
CA THR A 85 -17.70 20.11 -33.09
C THR A 85 -18.71 18.97 -32.88
N ILE A 86 -18.61 18.24 -31.76
CA ILE A 86 -19.45 17.06 -31.50
C ILE A 86 -20.91 17.44 -31.27
N SER A 87 -21.17 18.46 -30.45
CA SER A 87 -22.54 18.85 -30.10
C SER A 87 -23.38 19.28 -31.33
N PRO A 88 -22.88 20.15 -32.24
CA PRO A 88 -23.57 20.46 -33.49
C PRO A 88 -23.82 19.24 -34.38
N GLN A 89 -22.85 18.31 -34.46
CA GLN A 89 -23.01 17.08 -35.25
C GLN A 89 -24.09 16.15 -34.68
N LEU A 90 -24.15 15.99 -33.35
CA LEU A 90 -25.22 15.24 -32.69
C LEU A 90 -26.59 15.86 -32.94
N SER A 91 -26.71 17.18 -32.90
CA SER A 91 -27.95 17.90 -33.22
C SER A 91 -28.40 17.68 -34.67
N SER A 92 -27.45 17.74 -35.61
CA SER A 92 -27.70 17.46 -37.03
C SER A 92 -28.20 16.03 -37.27
N LEU A 93 -27.54 15.03 -36.66
CA LEU A 93 -27.97 13.63 -36.73
C LEU A 93 -29.35 13.43 -36.11
N SER A 94 -29.65 14.10 -34.99
CA SER A 94 -30.95 14.03 -34.33
C SER A 94 -32.06 14.59 -35.22
N SER A 95 -31.81 15.72 -35.90
CA SER A 95 -32.75 16.29 -36.86
C SER A 95 -32.98 15.37 -38.07
N ARG A 96 -31.93 14.72 -38.58
CA ARG A 96 -32.04 13.73 -39.66
C ARG A 96 -32.88 12.51 -39.24
N ILE A 97 -32.68 12.02 -38.02
CA ILE A 97 -33.47 10.92 -37.44
C ILE A 97 -34.96 11.28 -37.38
N GLU A 98 -35.30 12.48 -36.90
CA GLU A 98 -36.70 12.91 -36.84
C GLU A 98 -37.33 13.10 -38.23
N GLY A 99 -36.54 13.56 -39.21
CA GLY A 99 -36.95 13.60 -40.61
C GLY A 99 -37.26 12.20 -41.16
N LEU A 100 -36.36 11.24 -40.97
CA LEU A 100 -36.53 9.85 -41.42
C LEU A 100 -37.73 9.17 -40.74
N LYS A 101 -37.92 9.37 -39.43
CA LYS A 101 -39.10 8.87 -38.72
C LYS A 101 -40.40 9.42 -39.30
N SER A 102 -40.41 10.70 -39.68
CA SER A 102 -41.59 11.32 -40.30
C SER A 102 -41.89 10.75 -41.69
N GLN A 103 -40.85 10.51 -42.49
CA GLN A 103 -40.97 9.84 -43.80
C GLN A 103 -41.46 8.39 -43.66
N ILE A 104 -40.95 7.66 -42.68
CA ILE A 104 -41.39 6.29 -42.37
C ILE A 104 -42.88 6.28 -42.00
N ARG A 105 -43.32 7.17 -41.09
CA ARG A 105 -44.75 7.27 -40.72
C ARG A 105 -45.63 7.55 -41.93
N GLN A 106 -45.26 8.51 -42.77
CA GLN A 106 -46.00 8.82 -43.99
C GLN A 106 -46.08 7.60 -44.94
N SER A 107 -44.94 6.92 -45.16
CA SER A 107 -44.88 5.73 -46.02
C SER A 107 -45.66 4.55 -45.46
N GLU A 108 -45.74 4.39 -44.13
CA GLU A 108 -46.54 3.35 -43.47
C GLU A 108 -48.05 3.63 -43.61
N GLU A 109 -48.46 4.88 -43.46
CA GLU A 109 -49.85 5.31 -43.67
C GLU A 109 -50.30 5.12 -45.12
N ASP A 110 -49.45 5.51 -46.08
CA ASP A 110 -49.72 5.35 -47.51
C ASP A 110 -49.78 3.86 -47.90
N LEU A 111 -48.85 3.05 -47.41
CA LEU A 111 -48.86 1.60 -47.63
C LEU A 111 -50.15 0.96 -47.08
N THR A 112 -50.54 1.32 -45.85
CA THR A 112 -51.77 0.81 -45.22
C THR A 112 -53.01 1.20 -46.04
N ARG A 113 -53.07 2.44 -46.54
CA ARG A 113 -54.17 2.92 -47.39
C ARG A 113 -54.23 2.15 -48.71
N ASN A 114 -53.07 1.93 -49.33
CA ASN A 114 -52.95 1.27 -50.63
C ASN A 114 -53.20 -0.24 -50.54
N GLU A 115 -52.84 -0.89 -49.43
CA GLU A 115 -53.23 -2.28 -49.12
C GLU A 115 -54.75 -2.45 -49.13
N GLY A 116 -55.49 -1.51 -48.52
CA GLY A 116 -56.95 -1.51 -48.55
C GLY A 116 -57.56 -1.24 -49.93
N LEU A 117 -56.85 -0.54 -50.82
CA LEU A 117 -57.27 -0.33 -52.21
C LEU A 117 -56.98 -1.55 -53.10
N LEU A 118 -55.84 -2.22 -52.90
CA LEU A 118 -55.50 -3.48 -53.56
C LEU A 118 -56.53 -4.57 -53.23
N ALA A 119 -56.92 -4.70 -51.96
CA ALA A 119 -57.94 -5.66 -51.52
C ALA A 119 -59.30 -5.47 -52.21
N ARG A 120 -59.60 -4.26 -52.68
CA ARG A 120 -60.80 -3.90 -53.44
C ARG A 120 -60.60 -3.95 -54.96
N GLY A 121 -59.41 -4.31 -55.44
CA GLY A 121 -59.08 -4.42 -56.87
C GLY A 121 -58.70 -3.09 -57.55
N PHE A 122 -58.50 -2.01 -56.80
CA PHE A 122 -58.25 -0.66 -57.33
C PHE A 122 -56.78 -0.21 -57.29
N TYR A 123 -55.84 -1.09 -56.91
CA TYR A 123 -54.40 -0.77 -56.82
C TYR A 123 -53.53 -1.88 -57.43
N PRO A 124 -52.47 -1.58 -58.22
CA PRO A 124 -51.58 -2.61 -58.75
C PRO A 124 -50.66 -3.22 -57.68
N LYS A 125 -50.57 -4.56 -57.65
CA LYS A 125 -49.69 -5.28 -56.69
C LYS A 125 -48.21 -4.86 -56.81
N ALA A 126 -47.69 -4.72 -58.03
CA ALA A 126 -46.29 -4.34 -58.25
C ALA A 126 -45.92 -2.99 -57.62
N ARG A 127 -46.84 -2.02 -57.60
CA ARG A 127 -46.61 -0.72 -56.94
C ARG A 127 -46.58 -0.85 -55.42
N LEU A 128 -47.43 -1.70 -54.86
CA LEU A 128 -47.41 -1.97 -53.42
C LEU A 128 -46.09 -2.62 -52.99
N ASP A 129 -45.56 -3.54 -53.78
CA ASP A 129 -44.26 -4.18 -53.50
C ASP A 129 -43.08 -3.18 -53.62
N GLU A 130 -43.17 -2.20 -54.53
CA GLU A 130 -42.21 -1.08 -54.63
C GLU A 130 -42.27 -0.14 -53.40
N GLU A 131 -43.46 0.19 -52.92
CA GLU A 131 -43.67 0.97 -51.69
C GLU A 131 -43.12 0.25 -50.45
N ARG A 132 -43.34 -1.07 -50.35
CA ARG A 132 -42.75 -1.90 -49.28
C ARG A 132 -41.23 -1.85 -49.30
N THR A 133 -40.65 -1.98 -50.48
CA THR A 133 -39.19 -1.89 -50.67
C THR A 133 -38.68 -0.50 -50.26
N THR A 134 -39.42 0.57 -50.61
CA THR A 134 -39.09 1.95 -50.22
C THR A 134 -39.14 2.15 -48.71
N LEU A 135 -40.19 1.66 -48.05
CA LEU A 135 -40.32 1.69 -46.60
C LEU A 135 -39.16 0.94 -45.92
N ASP A 136 -38.80 -0.23 -46.43
CA ASP A 136 -37.66 -0.99 -45.91
C ASP A 136 -36.35 -0.21 -46.06
N VAL A 137 -36.11 0.45 -47.20
CA VAL A 137 -34.94 1.32 -47.39
C VAL A 137 -34.92 2.47 -46.37
N LEU A 138 -36.05 3.14 -46.14
CA LEU A 138 -36.16 4.21 -45.14
C LEU A 138 -35.84 3.70 -43.72
N ARG A 139 -36.38 2.53 -43.35
CA ARG A 139 -36.10 1.89 -42.06
C ARG A 139 -34.61 1.54 -41.90
N ARG A 140 -33.96 1.06 -42.97
CA ARG A 140 -32.51 0.81 -42.97
C ARG A 140 -31.70 2.10 -42.84
N SER A 141 -32.11 3.16 -43.51
CA SER A 141 -31.48 4.48 -43.39
C SER A 141 -31.60 5.07 -41.98
N LEU A 142 -32.77 4.93 -41.35
CA LEU A 142 -32.98 5.30 -39.95
C LEU A 142 -32.02 4.52 -39.03
N ALA A 143 -31.97 3.19 -39.16
CA ALA A 143 -31.09 2.35 -38.35
C ALA A 143 -29.60 2.72 -38.52
N SER A 144 -29.16 3.05 -39.74
CA SER A 144 -27.80 3.55 -40.01
C SER A 144 -27.53 4.87 -39.30
N THR A 145 -28.43 5.85 -39.45
CA THR A 145 -28.28 7.18 -38.85
C THR A 145 -28.29 7.11 -37.31
N GLU A 146 -29.11 6.23 -36.73
CA GLU A 146 -29.11 5.96 -35.29
C GLU A 146 -27.81 5.31 -34.81
N ALA A 147 -27.20 4.44 -35.62
CA ALA A 147 -25.88 3.87 -35.34
C ALA A 147 -24.78 4.95 -35.36
N GLU A 148 -24.80 5.85 -36.35
CA GLU A 148 -23.90 7.00 -36.44
C GLU A 148 -24.03 7.91 -35.21
N ARG A 149 -25.27 8.23 -34.78
CA ARG A 149 -25.50 9.02 -33.56
C ARG A 149 -24.95 8.33 -32.32
N ARG A 150 -25.15 7.01 -32.19
CA ARG A 150 -24.62 6.23 -31.05
C ARG A 150 -23.09 6.24 -31.01
N ALA A 151 -22.44 6.08 -32.16
CA ALA A 151 -20.97 6.15 -32.25
C ALA A 151 -20.44 7.52 -31.83
N LEU A 152 -21.06 8.61 -32.30
CA LEU A 152 -20.68 9.96 -31.93
C LEU A 152 -20.95 10.27 -30.44
N SER A 153 -22.06 9.77 -29.90
CA SER A 153 -22.39 9.92 -28.46
C SER A 153 -21.39 9.17 -27.56
N ALA A 154 -20.91 8.00 -27.99
CA ALA A 154 -19.86 7.27 -27.29
C ALA A 154 -18.54 8.08 -27.27
N ARG A 155 -18.19 8.69 -28.40
CA ARG A 155 -17.03 9.59 -28.50
C ARG A 155 -17.17 10.84 -27.62
N GLU A 156 -18.36 11.41 -27.50
CA GLU A 156 -18.63 12.49 -26.55
C GLU A 156 -18.38 12.04 -25.10
N ALA A 157 -18.84 10.84 -24.74
CA ALA A 157 -18.66 10.28 -23.41
C ALA A 157 -17.18 10.01 -23.07
N GLU A 158 -16.33 9.74 -24.06
CA GLU A 158 -14.87 9.62 -23.89
C GLU A 158 -14.21 10.93 -23.44
N GLY A 159 -14.86 12.08 -23.63
CA GLY A 159 -14.45 13.36 -23.08
C GLY A 159 -14.48 13.43 -21.55
N ARG A 160 -15.19 12.49 -20.89
CA ARG A 160 -15.14 12.32 -19.44
C ARG A 160 -13.91 11.47 -19.09
N ILE A 161 -12.90 12.13 -18.52
CA ILE A 161 -11.68 11.48 -18.08
C ILE A 161 -11.89 10.99 -16.65
N LEU A 162 -11.73 9.69 -16.44
CA LEU A 162 -12.00 9.03 -15.16
C LEU A 162 -10.71 8.61 -14.47
N ALA A 163 -10.73 8.56 -13.14
CA ALA A 163 -9.66 8.01 -12.35
C ALA A 163 -9.58 6.47 -12.55
N PRO A 164 -8.39 5.92 -12.86
CA PRO A 164 -8.24 4.50 -13.20
C PRO A 164 -8.32 3.56 -11.98
N ALA A 165 -7.99 4.05 -10.78
CA ALA A 165 -7.97 3.29 -9.55
C ALA A 165 -8.17 4.23 -8.34
N ASN A 166 -8.35 3.65 -7.15
CA ASN A 166 -8.27 4.40 -5.89
C ASN A 166 -6.82 4.84 -5.69
N ALA A 167 -6.56 6.14 -5.71
CA ALA A 167 -5.20 6.65 -5.76
C ALA A 167 -5.09 8.10 -5.27
N HIS A 168 -3.88 8.51 -4.92
CA HIS A 168 -3.55 9.90 -4.64
C HIS A 168 -3.13 10.60 -5.91
N VAL A 169 -3.65 11.81 -6.13
CA VAL A 169 -3.23 12.69 -7.23
C VAL A 169 -1.83 13.19 -6.95
N THR A 170 -0.86 12.79 -7.76
CA THR A 170 0.55 13.19 -7.59
C THR A 170 0.91 14.44 -8.38
N ALA A 171 0.29 14.64 -9.55
CA ALA A 171 0.51 15.81 -10.39
C ALA A 171 -0.71 16.09 -11.25
N VAL A 172 -0.99 17.36 -11.51
CA VAL A 172 -1.99 17.82 -12.48
C VAL A 172 -1.28 18.68 -13.52
N ASN A 173 -1.18 18.16 -14.75
CA ASN A 173 -0.35 18.75 -15.81
C ASN A 173 -1.08 19.77 -16.69
N VAL A 174 -2.38 19.96 -16.46
CA VAL A 174 -3.24 20.83 -17.27
C VAL A 174 -4.05 21.77 -16.38
N VAL A 175 -4.48 22.89 -16.93
CA VAL A 175 -5.40 23.81 -16.27
C VAL A 175 -6.73 23.86 -17.01
N GLN A 176 -7.77 24.35 -16.35
CA GLN A 176 -9.04 24.61 -17.01
C GLN A 176 -8.83 25.62 -18.16
N GLY A 177 -9.40 25.33 -19.33
CA GLY A 177 -9.20 26.11 -20.55
C GLY A 177 -8.02 25.65 -21.42
N SER A 178 -7.19 24.71 -20.97
CA SER A 178 -6.14 24.12 -21.80
C SER A 178 -6.73 23.33 -22.96
N VAL A 179 -6.09 23.46 -24.13
CA VAL A 179 -6.34 22.60 -25.29
C VAL A 179 -5.50 21.34 -25.12
N VAL A 180 -6.11 20.18 -25.31
CA VAL A 180 -5.46 18.88 -25.16
C VAL A 180 -5.62 18.02 -26.40
N SER A 181 -4.61 17.19 -26.66
CA SER A 181 -4.61 16.19 -27.73
C SER A 181 -4.92 14.78 -27.22
N PRO A 182 -5.40 13.86 -28.07
CA PRO A 182 -5.57 12.47 -27.70
C PRO A 182 -4.23 11.86 -27.25
N GLY A 183 -4.23 11.16 -26.12
CA GLY A 183 -3.05 10.56 -25.50
C GLY A 183 -2.31 11.48 -24.52
N GLU A 184 -2.62 12.77 -24.48
CA GLU A 184 -1.98 13.72 -23.56
C GLU A 184 -2.35 13.40 -22.10
N ILE A 185 -1.37 13.52 -21.19
CA ILE A 185 -1.53 13.19 -19.77
C ILE A 185 -2.07 14.42 -19.02
N LEU A 186 -3.29 14.33 -18.51
CA LEU A 186 -3.91 15.39 -17.72
C LEU A 186 -3.48 15.33 -16.25
N ALA A 187 -3.42 14.13 -15.69
CA ALA A 187 -3.08 13.93 -14.28
C ALA A 187 -2.38 12.59 -14.06
N SER A 188 -1.53 12.57 -13.04
CA SER A 188 -0.81 11.39 -12.56
C SER A 188 -1.32 10.98 -11.19
N PHE A 189 -1.37 9.68 -10.96
CA PHE A 189 -1.84 9.07 -9.74
C PHE A 189 -0.85 8.05 -9.22
N ALA A 190 -0.82 7.86 -7.91
CA ALA A 190 -0.09 6.79 -7.26
C ALA A 190 -1.03 5.98 -6.36
N THR A 191 -1.01 4.66 -6.49
CA THR A 191 -1.86 3.76 -5.70
C THR A 191 -1.40 3.68 -4.25
N VAL A 192 -2.36 3.49 -3.34
CA VAL A 192 -2.14 3.43 -1.89
C VAL A 192 -2.35 1.98 -1.42
N ASN A 193 -1.64 1.04 -2.03
CA ASN A 193 -1.92 -0.39 -1.84
C ASN A 193 -1.14 -1.03 -0.69
N GLY A 194 -0.53 -0.24 0.20
CA GLY A 194 0.28 -0.76 1.32
C GLY A 194 1.57 -1.46 0.90
N ILE A 195 1.83 -1.55 -0.41
CA ILE A 195 3.08 -2.00 -1.01
C ILE A 195 4.00 -0.79 -1.11
N VAL A 196 5.17 -0.93 -0.49
CA VAL A 196 6.26 0.03 -0.56
C VAL A 196 7.27 -0.50 -1.53
N ARG A 197 7.50 0.24 -2.61
CA ARG A 197 8.60 -0.06 -3.52
C ARG A 197 9.87 0.59 -3.00
N LEU A 198 10.90 -0.22 -2.79
CA LEU A 198 12.18 0.17 -2.23
C LEU A 198 13.23 0.18 -3.35
N ALA A 199 13.90 1.32 -3.50
CA ALA A 199 15.09 1.43 -4.34
C ALA A 199 16.36 1.19 -3.50
N LEU A 200 16.96 0.01 -3.62
CA LEU A 200 18.15 -0.40 -2.87
C LEU A 200 19.41 -0.30 -3.73
N PRO A 201 20.54 0.24 -3.25
CA PRO A 201 21.79 0.24 -4.00
C PRO A 201 22.22 -1.17 -4.41
N GLU A 202 22.67 -1.34 -5.66
CA GLU A 202 23.02 -2.64 -6.27
C GLU A 202 23.91 -3.52 -5.37
N ARG A 203 24.95 -2.93 -4.77
CA ARG A 203 25.91 -3.62 -3.89
C ARG A 203 25.27 -4.34 -2.68
N HIS A 204 24.06 -3.96 -2.31
CA HIS A 204 23.31 -4.53 -1.18
C HIS A 204 22.12 -5.38 -1.63
N ALA A 205 21.82 -5.43 -2.93
CA ALA A 205 20.72 -6.25 -3.42
C ALA A 205 21.02 -7.76 -3.30
N ALA A 206 22.29 -8.15 -3.33
CA ALA A 206 22.71 -9.54 -3.21
C ALA A 206 22.47 -10.14 -1.81
N SER A 207 22.33 -9.30 -0.77
CA SER A 207 22.09 -9.76 0.60
C SER A 207 20.61 -9.88 0.94
N ILE A 208 19.72 -9.73 -0.06
CA ILE A 208 18.29 -9.66 0.15
C ILE A 208 17.58 -10.67 -0.76
N ALA A 209 16.67 -11.45 -0.18
CA ALA A 209 15.90 -12.46 -0.91
C ALA A 209 14.38 -12.19 -0.87
N GLU A 210 13.66 -12.73 -1.85
CA GLU A 210 12.20 -12.75 -1.82
C GLU A 210 11.70 -13.60 -0.63
N GLY A 211 10.69 -13.10 0.08
CA GLY A 211 10.18 -13.70 1.32
C GLY A 211 10.94 -13.28 2.59
N GLU A 212 12.06 -12.58 2.46
CA GLU A 212 12.82 -12.10 3.60
C GLU A 212 12.09 -10.97 4.35
N THR A 213 12.25 -10.96 5.66
CA THR A 213 11.70 -9.92 6.52
C THR A 213 12.79 -8.90 6.84
N ILE A 214 12.54 -7.64 6.49
CA ILE A 214 13.43 -6.51 6.70
C ILE A 214 12.83 -5.52 7.69
N SER A 215 13.70 -4.78 8.36
CA SER A 215 13.31 -3.70 9.26
C SER A 215 13.54 -2.35 8.59
N LEU A 216 12.47 -1.56 8.49
CA LEU A 216 12.44 -0.24 7.91
C LEU A 216 12.45 0.80 9.02
N ARG A 217 13.49 1.61 9.10
CA ARG A 217 13.51 2.78 9.99
C ARG A 217 13.18 4.03 9.19
N LEU A 218 12.25 4.85 9.70
CA LEU A 218 11.87 6.13 9.09
C LEU A 218 12.46 7.30 9.91
N PRO A 219 13.63 7.84 9.53
CA PRO A 219 14.31 8.87 10.31
C PRO A 219 13.48 10.16 10.42
N SER A 220 12.68 10.44 9.40
CA SER A 220 11.89 11.68 9.31
C SER A 220 10.65 11.70 10.20
N ARG A 221 10.21 10.56 10.77
CA ARG A 221 8.88 10.44 11.38
C ARG A 221 8.85 10.05 12.85
N SER A 222 9.93 9.49 13.39
CA SER A 222 10.13 9.21 14.84
C SER A 222 11.29 8.25 15.11
N ASP A 223 12.09 7.88 14.09
CA ASP A 223 12.96 6.69 14.13
C ASP A 223 12.18 5.38 14.40
N ASP A 224 10.86 5.37 14.20
CA ASP A 224 10.03 4.16 14.28
C ASP A 224 10.60 3.09 13.34
N ILE A 225 10.75 1.89 13.88
CA ILE A 225 11.12 0.70 13.12
C ILE A 225 9.85 -0.07 12.79
N ARG A 226 9.64 -0.33 11.50
CA ARG A 226 8.52 -1.11 10.97
C ARG A 226 9.06 -2.35 10.28
N THR A 227 8.43 -3.48 10.52
CA THR A 227 8.77 -4.74 9.87
C THR A 227 8.07 -4.81 8.51
N ALA A 228 8.81 -5.16 7.46
CA ALA A 228 8.29 -5.35 6.12
C ALA A 228 8.78 -6.67 5.52
N THR A 229 7.94 -7.32 4.72
CA THR A 229 8.29 -8.56 4.03
C THR A 229 8.47 -8.28 2.55
N ILE A 230 9.57 -8.74 1.99
CA ILE A 230 9.88 -8.57 0.58
C ILE A 230 9.05 -9.54 -0.23
N MET A 231 8.23 -9.00 -1.11
CA MET A 231 7.33 -9.77 -1.96
C MET A 231 7.99 -10.14 -3.28
N LYS A 232 8.77 -9.21 -3.84
CA LYS A 232 9.33 -9.35 -5.17
C LYS A 232 10.58 -8.50 -5.36
N ILE A 233 11.58 -9.04 -6.03
CA ILE A 233 12.78 -8.31 -6.43
C ILE A 233 12.82 -8.23 -7.96
N TYR A 234 12.97 -7.02 -8.49
CA TYR A 234 13.04 -6.80 -9.93
C TYR A 234 14.49 -6.92 -10.40
N PRO A 235 14.77 -7.72 -11.45
CA PRO A 235 16.14 -7.94 -11.93
C PRO A 235 16.71 -6.75 -12.72
N GLU A 236 15.91 -5.71 -12.99
CA GLU A 236 16.32 -4.50 -13.70
C GLU A 236 16.93 -3.49 -12.72
N LEU A 237 18.13 -2.98 -13.04
CA LEU A 237 18.72 -1.85 -12.34
C LEU A 237 18.14 -0.53 -12.85
N ARG A 238 17.64 0.30 -11.94
CA ARG A 238 17.18 1.66 -12.22
C ARG A 238 18.06 2.66 -11.50
N GLN A 239 18.80 3.46 -12.28
CA GLN A 239 19.70 4.49 -11.74
C GLN A 239 20.69 3.96 -10.67
N GLY A 240 21.22 2.75 -10.89
CA GLY A 240 22.16 2.08 -9.95
C GLY A 240 21.51 1.47 -8.70
N SER A 241 20.18 1.40 -8.67
CA SER A 241 19.42 0.74 -7.60
C SER A 241 18.64 -0.47 -8.13
N VAL A 242 18.60 -1.54 -7.36
CA VAL A 242 17.67 -2.66 -7.51
C VAL A 242 16.35 -2.28 -6.86
N ILE A 243 15.26 -2.58 -7.55
CA ILE A 243 13.91 -2.30 -7.08
C ILE A 243 13.33 -3.55 -6.42
N ALA A 244 12.76 -3.39 -5.22
CA ALA A 244 12.06 -4.46 -4.52
C ALA A 244 10.70 -3.97 -4.00
N ASP A 245 9.66 -4.78 -4.16
CA ASP A 245 8.35 -4.50 -3.57
C ASP A 245 8.26 -5.19 -2.22
N ALA A 246 7.89 -4.45 -1.18
CA ALA A 246 7.74 -4.94 0.18
C ALA A 246 6.38 -4.56 0.78
N THR A 247 5.81 -5.45 1.59
CA THR A 247 4.56 -5.20 2.33
C THR A 247 4.91 -4.86 3.77
N VAL A 248 4.46 -3.70 4.26
CA VAL A 248 4.74 -3.24 5.64
C VAL A 248 3.66 -3.73 6.59
N GLN A 249 4.05 -4.37 7.70
CA GLN A 249 3.11 -4.81 8.73
C GLN A 249 2.42 -3.60 9.39
N GLY A 250 1.09 -3.62 9.44
CA GLY A 250 0.29 -2.49 9.92
C GLY A 250 0.12 -1.33 8.92
N GLY A 251 0.65 -1.49 7.70
CA GLY A 251 0.66 -0.46 6.67
C GLY A 251 1.72 0.63 6.92
N LEU A 252 1.94 1.47 5.92
CA LEU A 252 2.85 2.60 6.03
C LEU A 252 2.23 3.84 5.40
N THR A 253 2.03 4.88 6.20
CA THR A 253 1.64 6.21 5.71
C THR A 253 2.91 7.03 5.40
N ALA A 254 3.63 6.64 4.35
CA ALA A 254 4.81 7.35 3.87
C ALA A 254 4.50 8.26 2.68
N LEU A 255 5.31 9.28 2.47
CA LEU A 255 5.28 10.08 1.24
C LEU A 255 6.04 9.34 0.14
N PHE A 256 5.57 9.45 -1.11
CA PHE A 256 6.36 8.98 -2.24
C PHE A 256 7.63 9.84 -2.38
N GLY A 257 8.77 9.18 -2.57
CA GLY A 257 10.10 9.79 -2.55
C GLY A 257 10.72 9.90 -1.15
N GLU A 258 10.00 9.55 -0.09
CA GLU A 258 10.52 9.57 1.28
C GLU A 258 11.71 8.61 1.44
N ARG A 259 12.73 9.06 2.17
CA ARG A 259 13.91 8.25 2.48
C ARG A 259 13.60 7.32 3.64
N VAL A 260 14.00 6.07 3.50
CA VAL A 260 13.87 5.04 4.54
C VAL A 260 15.19 4.29 4.67
N ASP A 261 15.55 3.95 5.90
CA ASP A 261 16.71 3.12 6.15
C ASP A 261 16.25 1.66 6.21
N VAL A 262 16.66 0.86 5.24
CA VAL A 262 16.50 -0.59 5.26
C VAL A 262 17.65 -1.15 6.09
N LEU A 263 17.33 -1.73 7.23
CA LEU A 263 18.31 -2.35 8.11
C LEU A 263 18.64 -3.73 7.55
N ALA A 264 19.72 -3.82 6.77
CA ALA A 264 20.17 -5.06 6.17
C ALA A 264 21.17 -5.78 7.09
N PRO A 265 21.05 -7.10 7.26
CA PRO A 265 22.04 -7.88 8.02
C PRO A 265 23.37 -7.87 7.24
N VAL A 266 24.45 -7.42 7.88
CA VAL A 266 25.77 -7.34 7.24
C VAL A 266 26.78 -8.34 7.80
N GLY A 267 26.41 -9.07 8.83
CA GLY A 267 27.22 -10.11 9.41
C GLY A 267 26.71 -10.55 10.77
N GLU A 268 27.25 -11.66 11.23
CA GLU A 268 27.04 -12.19 12.56
C GLU A 268 28.31 -12.01 13.38
N ARG A 269 28.15 -11.57 14.61
CA ARG A 269 29.24 -11.58 15.60
C ARG A 269 28.74 -12.15 16.90
N ARG A 270 29.67 -12.69 17.68
CA ARG A 270 29.37 -13.13 19.03
C ARG A 270 29.33 -11.92 19.95
N ALA A 271 28.26 -11.78 20.71
CA ALA A 271 28.11 -10.74 21.71
C ALA A 271 27.41 -11.29 22.95
N ILE A 272 27.67 -10.64 24.07
CA ILE A 272 27.02 -10.95 25.35
C ILE A 272 25.70 -10.21 25.39
N ARG A 273 24.58 -10.94 25.53
CA ARG A 273 23.25 -10.36 25.76
C ARG A 273 22.74 -10.73 27.13
N ILE A 274 22.23 -9.75 27.86
CA ILE A 274 21.63 -9.96 29.18
C ILE A 274 20.29 -9.23 29.28
N PRO A 275 19.32 -9.76 30.06
CA PRO A 275 18.03 -9.11 30.20
C PRO A 275 18.20 -7.74 30.86
N LYS A 276 17.42 -6.75 30.42
CA LYS A 276 17.50 -5.37 30.92
C LYS A 276 17.37 -5.24 32.44
N GLU A 277 16.65 -6.17 33.05
CA GLU A 277 16.45 -6.27 34.49
C GLU A 277 17.72 -6.62 35.29
N TYR A 278 18.81 -7.06 34.65
CA TYR A 278 20.11 -7.31 35.29
C TYR A 278 21.06 -6.11 35.22
N VAL A 279 20.65 -5.03 34.53
CA VAL A 279 21.43 -3.80 34.41
C VAL A 279 20.84 -2.72 35.30
N SER A 280 21.68 -2.05 36.09
CA SER A 280 21.29 -0.89 36.88
C SER A 280 22.12 0.33 36.48
N THR A 281 21.47 1.44 36.19
CA THR A 281 22.14 2.70 35.84
C THR A 281 22.18 3.61 37.06
N ARG A 282 23.37 4.04 37.49
CA ARG A 282 23.56 4.97 38.60
C ARG A 282 24.50 6.09 38.18
N PHE A 283 24.08 7.34 38.36
CA PHE A 283 24.87 8.53 37.99
C PHE A 283 25.35 8.54 36.53
N GLY A 284 24.57 7.95 35.61
CA GLY A 284 24.90 7.86 34.18
C GLY A 284 25.89 6.76 33.81
N VAL A 285 26.23 5.86 34.74
CA VAL A 285 27.06 4.68 34.49
C VAL A 285 26.23 3.42 34.66
N ASP A 286 26.35 2.48 33.73
CA ASP A 286 25.65 1.20 33.74
C ASP A 286 26.46 0.15 34.50
N PHE A 287 25.80 -0.58 35.40
CA PHE A 287 26.40 -1.61 36.24
C PHE A 287 25.66 -2.94 36.13
N VAL A 288 26.42 -4.02 36.17
CA VAL A 288 25.91 -5.39 36.32
C VAL A 288 26.56 -6.00 37.56
N ARG A 289 25.77 -6.70 38.36
CA ARG A 289 26.25 -7.35 39.59
C ARG A 289 26.84 -8.72 39.25
N VAL A 290 28.16 -8.86 39.37
CA VAL A 290 28.95 -10.04 38.93
C VAL A 290 29.56 -10.78 40.12
N ALA A 291 29.58 -12.11 40.07
CA ALA A 291 30.22 -12.94 41.09
C ALA A 291 31.76 -12.86 40.99
N VAL A 292 32.40 -12.50 42.11
CA VAL A 292 33.86 -12.56 42.31
C VAL A 292 34.12 -13.40 43.57
N GLY A 293 34.48 -14.67 43.37
CA GLY A 293 34.55 -15.65 44.46
C GLY A 293 33.14 -16.00 44.99
N GLU A 294 32.92 -15.85 46.30
CA GLU A 294 31.61 -16.08 46.94
C GLU A 294 30.75 -14.82 47.05
N ARG A 295 31.22 -13.67 46.58
CA ARG A 295 30.52 -12.38 46.69
C ARG A 295 30.14 -11.83 45.34
N PHE A 296 29.09 -11.02 45.32
CA PHE A 296 28.68 -10.27 44.14
C PHE A 296 29.11 -8.81 44.28
N VAL A 297 29.65 -8.24 43.20
CA VAL A 297 30.11 -6.84 43.15
C VAL A 297 29.53 -6.15 41.91
N ASP A 298 29.25 -4.86 42.02
CA ASP A 298 28.78 -4.05 40.89
C ASP A 298 29.96 -3.73 39.96
N ALA A 299 29.97 -4.33 38.78
CA ALA A 299 30.96 -4.10 37.74
C ALA A 299 30.40 -3.09 36.71
N PRO A 300 31.16 -2.03 36.36
CA PRO A 300 30.74 -1.12 35.30
C PRO A 300 30.77 -1.84 33.95
N VAL A 301 29.73 -1.64 33.16
CA VAL A 301 29.60 -2.21 31.82
C VAL A 301 29.35 -1.12 30.80
N ALA A 302 29.76 -1.36 29.56
CA ALA A 302 29.41 -0.50 28.43
C ALA A 302 28.33 -1.20 27.61
N LEU A 303 27.17 -0.55 27.45
CA LEU A 303 26.05 -1.06 26.65
C LEU A 303 26.17 -0.59 25.19
N ALA A 304 25.72 -1.42 24.25
CA ALA A 304 25.49 -0.97 22.88
C ALA A 304 24.23 -0.09 22.80
N ALA A 305 24.12 0.71 21.73
CA ALA A 305 22.84 1.33 21.38
C ALA A 305 21.77 0.23 21.20
N PRO A 306 20.52 0.45 21.62
CA PRO A 306 19.47 -0.57 21.53
C PRO A 306 19.35 -1.11 20.11
N LEU A 307 19.43 -2.44 19.95
CA LEU A 307 19.31 -3.11 18.67
C LEU A 307 17.85 -3.19 18.23
N VAL A 308 17.66 -3.43 16.93
CA VAL A 308 16.38 -3.59 16.22
C VAL A 308 15.45 -4.62 16.87
N ASP A 309 16.04 -5.66 17.47
CA ASP A 309 15.33 -6.67 18.26
C ASP A 309 15.22 -6.21 19.72
N ASP A 310 14.21 -5.38 20.00
CA ASP A 310 13.80 -4.97 21.35
C ASP A 310 13.18 -6.15 22.14
N THR A 311 13.96 -7.21 22.35
CA THR A 311 13.56 -8.37 23.15
C THR A 311 13.77 -8.14 24.66
N GLY A 312 13.90 -6.89 25.10
CA GLY A 312 14.18 -6.55 26.50
C GLY A 312 15.56 -7.02 26.98
N GLN A 313 16.51 -7.16 26.07
CA GLN A 313 17.90 -7.56 26.34
C GLN A 313 18.84 -6.41 25.96
N TYR A 314 19.86 -6.15 26.77
CA TYR A 314 20.99 -5.28 26.41
C TYR A 314 22.14 -6.11 25.86
N GLU A 315 22.82 -5.55 24.87
CA GLU A 315 24.12 -6.05 24.43
C GLU A 315 25.23 -5.36 25.22
N ILE A 316 26.15 -6.16 25.77
CA ILE A 316 27.30 -5.69 26.54
C ILE A 316 28.54 -5.66 25.64
N LEU A 317 29.09 -4.46 25.43
CA LEU A 317 30.30 -4.23 24.64
C LEU A 317 31.58 -4.51 25.44
N SER A 318 31.55 -4.24 26.75
CA SER A 318 32.68 -4.49 27.64
C SER A 318 32.24 -4.56 29.11
N GLY A 319 33.06 -5.21 29.94
CA GLY A 319 32.87 -5.32 31.39
C GLY A 319 32.47 -6.71 31.88
N LEU A 320 32.02 -7.60 30.98
CA LEU A 320 31.67 -9.00 31.29
C LEU A 320 32.42 -9.99 30.40
N ARG A 321 32.55 -11.22 30.87
CA ARG A 321 33.12 -12.35 30.13
C ARG A 321 32.14 -13.53 30.05
N PRO A 322 32.23 -14.36 29.00
CA PRO A 322 31.46 -15.61 28.95
C PRO A 322 31.79 -16.50 30.15
N GLY A 323 30.76 -17.01 30.82
CA GLY A 323 30.86 -17.82 32.04
C GLY A 323 30.73 -17.04 33.34
N ASP A 324 30.71 -15.70 33.31
CA ASP A 324 30.45 -14.89 34.50
C ASP A 324 29.05 -15.16 35.04
N LYS A 325 28.91 -15.22 36.38
CA LYS A 325 27.60 -15.37 37.04
C LYS A 325 27.11 -14.00 37.48
N ILE A 326 25.94 -13.60 37.00
CA ILE A 326 25.34 -12.30 37.30
C ILE A 326 24.05 -12.45 38.07
N GLN A 327 23.74 -11.45 38.89
CA GLN A 327 22.55 -11.41 39.73
C GLN A 327 21.74 -10.15 39.43
N LYS A 328 20.42 -10.23 39.59
CA LYS A 328 19.57 -9.03 39.56
C LYS A 328 20.04 -8.01 40.60
N PRO A 329 20.06 -6.70 40.26
CA PRO A 329 20.29 -5.64 41.24
C PRO A 329 19.21 -5.70 42.33
N GLU A 330 19.59 -5.29 43.54
CA GLU A 330 18.68 -5.14 44.69
C GLU A 330 17.74 -3.94 44.56
#